data_AF-A0A5U3EKY0-F1
#
_entry.id   AF-A0A5U3EKY0-F1
#
_cell.length_a   1.000
_cell.length_b   1.000
_cell.length_c   1.000
_cell.angle_alpha   90.00
_cell.angle_beta   90.00
_cell.angle_gamma   90.00
#
_symmetry.space_group_name_H-M   'P 1'
#
loop_
_entity.id
_entity.type
_entity.pdbx_description
1 polymer ?
#
loop_
_entity_poly.entity_id
_entity_poly.type
_entity_poly.pdbx_seq_one_letter_code
_entity_poly.pdbx_strand_id
1 'polypeptide(L)'
;MKISYPIRDKDGKEFRSLDEIMQRIDAEAHGTWLLGGNGLWHGAVHISEVSNPRSALTPDTLSTGEPVPLQFMADGTIAAYRINNDYLKGPYKGQELRYSSTFVLVKSQCQPDPQKEKSWLEFYSLYMHLAPVKDYPASLCYKVRAGHSGILLRKYTSGQNGLPETQESGDPVIYQAPPKTRNSLKAGDRFASSCTGRFYVTRGEQSTLMTFGLVRLLNEETAGNEQYWVTLDPTLMEPDGEIQALMPAWMQKAKAKGVFDQVQAGGETEEWQVSAGTPVGFMGCEEYPGKEGSQTEREWFVHLEVLSADPRMPAFLGNPEGIKGEKRTVRAPKGKILYTRQATAE
;
A
#
# COMPACT_ATOMS: atom_id res chain seq x y z
N MET A 1 17.52 12.32 -0.66
CA MET A 1 16.64 11.14 -0.69
C MET A 1 15.23 11.56 -0.30
N LYS A 2 14.22 11.17 -1.08
CA LYS A 2 12.81 11.32 -0.69
C LYS A 2 12.48 10.27 0.36
N ILE A 3 11.83 10.67 1.45
CA ILE A 3 11.32 9.76 2.47
C ILE A 3 9.81 9.92 2.54
N SER A 4 9.11 8.80 2.62
CA SER A 4 7.66 8.74 2.82
C SER A 4 7.35 7.89 4.04
N TYR A 5 6.26 8.19 4.72
CA TYR A 5 5.76 7.31 5.77
C TYR A 5 5.27 5.99 5.14
N PRO A 6 5.42 4.85 5.83
CA PRO A 6 5.01 3.54 5.30
C PRO A 6 3.49 3.39 5.20
N ILE A 7 2.73 4.31 5.80
CA ILE A 7 1.28 4.34 5.81
C ILE A 7 0.75 5.75 5.54
N ARG A 8 -0.50 5.82 5.11
CA ARG A 8 -1.31 7.04 4.96
C ARG A 8 -2.34 7.15 6.07
N ASP A 9 -2.92 8.33 6.24
CA ASP A 9 -4.05 8.50 7.15
C ASP A 9 -5.32 7.79 6.64
N LYS A 10 -6.40 7.86 7.44
CA LYS A 10 -7.69 7.23 7.11
C LYS A 10 -8.33 7.75 5.82
N ASP A 11 -7.95 8.92 5.33
CA ASP A 11 -8.44 9.51 4.08
C ASP A 11 -7.49 9.20 2.90
N GLY A 12 -6.45 8.38 3.12
CA GLY A 12 -5.42 8.10 2.13
C GLY A 12 -4.41 9.24 1.95
N LYS A 13 -4.35 10.22 2.85
CA LYS A 13 -3.47 11.39 2.77
C LYS A 13 -2.16 11.19 3.52
N GLU A 14 -1.19 12.02 3.18
CA GLU A 14 0.10 12.10 3.87
C GLU A 14 -0.08 12.67 5.29
N PHE A 15 0.57 12.05 6.29
CA PHE A 15 0.62 12.60 7.64
C PHE A 15 1.39 13.92 7.66
N ARG A 16 0.94 14.86 8.51
CA ARG A 16 1.50 16.22 8.57
C ARG A 16 2.72 16.30 9.48
N SER A 17 2.89 15.34 10.37
CA SER A 17 4.01 15.31 11.32
C SER A 17 4.33 13.90 11.80
N LEU A 18 5.51 13.74 12.40
CA LEU A 18 5.92 12.50 13.06
C LEU A 18 5.02 12.17 14.26
N ASP A 19 4.57 13.18 15.00
CA ASP A 19 3.72 12.99 16.18
C ASP A 19 2.36 12.36 15.80
N GLU A 20 1.81 12.71 14.63
CA GLU A 20 0.56 12.12 14.13
C GLU A 20 0.67 10.63 13.82
N ILE A 21 1.77 10.19 13.19
CA ILE A 21 1.98 8.77 12.90
C ILE A 21 2.35 8.00 14.17
N MET A 22 3.19 8.56 15.03
CA MET A 22 3.57 7.90 16.28
C MET A 22 2.35 7.68 17.18
N GLN A 23 1.39 8.60 17.24
CA GLN A 23 0.14 8.38 17.97
C GLN A 23 -0.65 7.16 17.48
N ARG A 24 -0.54 6.81 16.19
CA ARG A 24 -1.17 5.61 15.62
C ARG A 24 -0.41 4.35 15.97
N ILE A 25 0.92 4.38 15.83
CA ILE A 25 1.78 3.24 16.15
C ILE A 25 1.76 2.94 17.66
N ASP A 26 1.67 3.97 18.51
CA ASP A 26 1.58 3.81 19.97
C ASP A 26 0.24 3.19 20.42
N ALA A 27 -0.77 3.11 19.54
CA ALA A 27 -2.02 2.41 19.81
C ALA A 27 -1.92 0.90 19.57
N GLU A 28 -0.87 0.43 18.90
CA GLU A 28 -0.64 -0.99 18.68
C GLU A 28 -0.38 -1.70 20.01
N ALA A 29 -1.09 -2.81 20.26
CA ALA A 29 -0.92 -3.59 21.48
C ALA A 29 0.43 -4.32 21.51
N HIS A 30 0.99 -4.61 20.34
CA HIS A 30 2.17 -5.42 20.13
C HIS A 30 3.12 -4.76 19.11
N GLY A 31 4.34 -5.27 19.06
CA GLY A 31 5.26 -4.93 17.99
C GLY A 31 5.82 -3.50 18.02
N THR A 32 5.91 -2.86 19.18
CA THR A 32 6.64 -1.59 19.32
C THR A 32 8.15 -1.83 19.29
N TRP A 33 8.90 -0.90 18.71
CA TRP A 33 10.36 -0.90 18.78
C TRP A 33 10.79 -0.21 20.08
N LEU A 34 11.74 -0.69 20.88
CA LEU A 34 12.65 -1.83 20.69
C LEU A 34 12.29 -3.06 21.55
N LEU A 35 11.23 -2.96 22.37
CA LEU A 35 10.77 -4.02 23.25
C LEU A 35 9.31 -4.35 22.94
N GLY A 36 9.03 -5.60 22.57
CA GLY A 36 7.68 -6.06 22.31
C GLY A 36 6.85 -6.21 23.58
N GLY A 37 5.53 -6.38 23.44
CA GLY A 37 4.60 -6.56 24.56
C GLY A 37 4.87 -7.80 25.43
N ASN A 38 5.69 -8.74 24.95
CA ASN A 38 6.19 -9.89 25.69
C ASN A 38 7.49 -9.62 26.49
N GLY A 39 8.01 -8.39 26.46
CA GLY A 39 9.24 -8.00 27.13
C GLY A 39 10.52 -8.44 26.42
N LEU A 40 10.43 -8.99 25.20
CA LEU A 40 11.58 -9.39 24.39
C LEU A 40 12.00 -8.27 23.42
N TRP A 41 13.26 -8.32 23.00
CA TRP A 41 13.77 -7.44 21.95
C TRP A 41 12.95 -7.60 20.67
N HIS A 42 12.55 -6.48 20.08
CA HIS A 42 11.75 -6.43 18.88
C HIS A 42 12.38 -5.47 17.87
N GLY A 43 12.86 -6.00 16.74
CA GLY A 43 13.61 -5.27 15.74
C GLY A 43 12.78 -4.34 14.86
N ALA A 44 11.47 -4.28 15.08
CA ALA A 44 10.53 -3.78 14.09
C ALA A 44 9.41 -2.94 14.70
N VAL A 45 8.59 -2.39 13.80
CA VAL A 45 7.24 -1.91 14.13
C VAL A 45 6.20 -2.82 13.49
N HIS A 46 5.11 -3.11 14.22
CA HIS A 46 3.90 -3.68 13.63
C HIS A 46 2.99 -2.56 13.17
N ILE A 47 2.34 -2.77 12.04
CA ILE A 47 1.27 -1.93 11.53
C ILE A 47 0.10 -2.88 11.29
N SER A 48 -0.96 -2.76 12.08
CA SER A 48 -2.17 -3.57 11.99
C SER A 48 -3.39 -2.73 11.60
N GLU A 49 -4.56 -3.34 11.60
CA GLU A 49 -5.84 -2.63 11.46
C GLU A 49 -6.09 -1.60 12.58
N VAL A 50 -5.40 -1.70 13.72
CA VAL A 50 -5.48 -0.72 14.82
C VAL A 50 -4.89 0.62 14.39
N SER A 51 -3.68 0.63 13.82
CA SER A 51 -3.05 1.86 13.33
C SER A 51 -3.51 2.24 11.92
N ASN A 52 -3.84 1.27 11.07
CA ASN A 52 -4.21 1.49 9.67
C ASN A 52 -5.28 0.51 9.12
N PRO A 53 -6.58 0.70 9.44
CA PRO A 53 -7.65 -0.25 9.09
C PRO A 53 -7.91 -0.38 7.57
N ARG A 54 -7.52 0.61 6.76
CA ARG A 54 -7.73 0.58 5.30
C ARG A 54 -6.63 -0.15 4.53
N SER A 55 -5.60 -0.62 5.22
CA SER A 55 -4.46 -1.34 4.64
C SER A 55 -4.63 -2.85 4.59
N ALA A 56 -5.79 -3.37 4.98
CA ALA A 56 -6.16 -4.77 4.84
C ALA A 56 -7.24 -4.95 3.76
N LEU A 57 -7.11 -5.96 2.89
CA LEU A 57 -8.07 -6.28 1.83
C LEU A 57 -9.26 -7.10 2.35
N THR A 58 -9.85 -6.68 3.48
CA THR A 58 -11.05 -7.32 4.04
C THR A 58 -12.28 -6.98 3.20
N PRO A 59 -13.36 -7.81 3.25
CA PRO A 59 -14.62 -7.47 2.58
C PRO A 59 -15.14 -6.08 2.95
N ASP A 60 -15.00 -5.68 4.22
CA ASP A 60 -15.42 -4.36 4.70
C ASP A 60 -14.61 -3.25 4.04
N THR A 61 -13.27 -3.34 4.03
CA THR A 61 -12.43 -2.33 3.38
C THR A 61 -12.67 -2.28 1.87
N LEU A 62 -12.82 -3.43 1.21
CA LEU A 62 -13.12 -3.50 -0.22
C LEU A 62 -14.47 -2.86 -0.55
N SER A 63 -15.48 -3.05 0.30
CA SER A 63 -16.81 -2.45 0.13
C SER A 63 -16.80 -0.91 0.18
N THR A 64 -15.78 -0.30 0.82
CA THR A 64 -15.60 1.16 0.81
C THR A 64 -15.14 1.70 -0.55
N GLY A 65 -14.55 0.85 -1.40
CA GLY A 65 -13.93 1.26 -2.67
C GLY A 65 -12.61 2.03 -2.53
N GLU A 66 -12.13 2.24 -1.29
CA GLU A 66 -10.92 3.02 -0.96
C GLU A 66 -9.90 2.24 -0.11
N PRO A 67 -9.52 1.00 -0.47
CA PRO A 67 -8.38 0.35 0.19
C PRO A 67 -7.10 1.18 -0.06
N VAL A 68 -6.29 1.36 0.98
CA VAL A 68 -5.08 2.19 0.96
C VAL A 68 -3.86 1.30 1.20
N PRO A 69 -2.93 1.14 0.24
CA PRO A 69 -1.79 0.26 0.44
C PRO A 69 -0.75 0.85 1.39
N LEU A 70 0.07 -0.02 1.98
CA LEU A 70 1.36 0.36 2.56
C LEU A 70 2.28 0.92 1.46
N GLN A 71 3.25 1.74 1.84
CA GLN A 71 4.12 2.47 0.93
C GLN A 71 5.60 2.20 1.15
N PHE A 72 6.38 2.25 0.06
CA PHE A 72 7.83 2.20 0.17
C PHE A 72 8.29 3.48 0.87
N MET A 73 9.06 3.36 1.95
CA MET A 73 9.54 4.51 2.71
C MET A 73 10.61 5.33 1.99
N ALA A 74 11.39 4.70 1.11
CA ALA A 74 12.51 5.30 0.41
C ALA A 74 12.60 4.77 -1.03
N ASP A 75 13.30 5.52 -1.88
CA ASP A 75 13.72 5.02 -3.18
C ASP A 75 14.73 3.88 -2.97
N GLY A 76 14.72 2.89 -3.86
CA GLY A 76 15.63 1.76 -3.75
C GLY A 76 15.41 0.69 -4.81
N THR A 77 16.04 -0.45 -4.59
CA THR A 77 15.93 -1.62 -5.45
C THR A 77 15.50 -2.81 -4.61
N ILE A 78 14.50 -3.58 -5.06
CA ILE A 78 14.14 -4.83 -4.41
C ILE A 78 15.34 -5.77 -4.52
N ALA A 79 15.88 -6.19 -3.38
CA ALA A 79 17.03 -7.08 -3.26
C ALA A 79 16.62 -8.54 -3.08
N ALA A 80 15.46 -8.77 -2.46
CA ALA A 80 14.84 -10.09 -2.36
C ALA A 80 13.34 -9.94 -2.14
N TYR A 81 12.58 -10.94 -2.55
CA TYR A 81 11.16 -11.02 -2.25
C TYR A 81 10.68 -12.47 -2.15
N ARG A 82 9.51 -12.65 -1.57
CA ARG A 82 8.69 -13.85 -1.69
C ARG A 82 7.26 -13.42 -1.87
N ILE A 83 6.54 -14.04 -2.78
CA ILE A 83 5.09 -13.87 -2.90
C ILE A 83 4.41 -15.22 -2.68
N ASN A 84 3.42 -15.26 -1.79
CA ASN A 84 2.57 -16.43 -1.66
C ASN A 84 1.43 -16.35 -2.68
N ASN A 85 1.10 -17.48 -3.31
CA ASN A 85 -0.08 -17.52 -4.18
C ASN A 85 -1.36 -17.45 -3.33
N ASP A 86 -1.39 -18.22 -2.24
CA ASP A 86 -2.45 -18.30 -1.23
C ASP A 86 -1.81 -18.33 0.15
N TYR A 87 -2.59 -18.19 1.21
CA TYR A 87 -2.10 -18.35 2.57
C TYR A 87 -1.45 -19.73 2.77
N LEU A 88 -0.30 -19.72 3.44
CA LEU A 88 0.29 -20.93 3.98
C LEU A 88 -0.49 -21.37 5.22
N LYS A 89 -0.33 -22.63 5.59
CA LYS A 89 -1.06 -23.22 6.72
C LYS A 89 -0.12 -23.97 7.65
N GLY A 90 -0.30 -23.75 8.95
CA GLY A 90 0.41 -24.44 10.02
C GLY A 90 -0.53 -25.24 10.92
N PRO A 91 -0.17 -26.47 11.33
CA PRO A 91 -1.03 -27.26 12.21
C PRO A 91 -1.02 -26.74 13.65
N TYR A 92 -2.20 -26.60 14.26
CA TYR A 92 -2.37 -26.25 15.68
C TYR A 92 -3.59 -26.94 16.28
N LYS A 93 -3.38 -27.86 17.24
CA LYS A 93 -4.46 -28.57 17.97
C LYS A 93 -5.59 -29.12 17.08
N GLY A 94 -5.25 -29.70 15.93
CA GLY A 94 -6.21 -30.26 14.98
C GLY A 94 -6.88 -29.24 14.03
N GLN A 95 -6.47 -27.97 14.08
CA GLN A 95 -6.82 -26.92 13.13
C GLN A 95 -5.63 -26.59 12.23
N GLU A 96 -5.90 -25.99 11.08
CA GLU A 96 -4.89 -25.36 10.24
C GLU A 96 -5.00 -23.85 10.37
N LEU A 97 -3.97 -23.20 10.89
CA LEU A 97 -3.91 -21.75 11.02
C LEU A 97 -3.23 -21.15 9.80
N ARG A 98 -3.86 -20.12 9.23
CA ARG A 98 -3.36 -19.42 8.04
C ARG A 98 -2.33 -18.36 8.41
N TYR A 99 -1.30 -18.22 7.58
CA TYR A 99 -0.33 -17.13 7.70
C TYR A 99 0.25 -16.77 6.33
N SER A 100 0.71 -15.53 6.19
CA SER A 100 1.46 -15.10 5.01
C SER A 100 2.94 -14.97 5.33
N SER A 101 3.77 -15.49 4.44
CA SER A 101 5.21 -15.29 4.39
C SER A 101 5.64 -14.39 3.23
N THR A 102 4.68 -13.70 2.58
CA THR A 102 4.97 -12.73 1.53
C THR A 102 5.78 -11.60 2.13
N PHE A 103 6.93 -11.31 1.53
CA PHE A 103 7.77 -10.20 1.95
C PHE A 103 8.45 -9.53 0.76
N VAL A 104 8.89 -8.30 0.97
CA VAL A 104 9.81 -7.60 0.08
C VAL A 104 10.91 -6.93 0.90
N LEU A 105 12.15 -7.13 0.46
CA LEU A 105 13.35 -6.52 1.01
C LEU A 105 13.88 -5.50 0.00
N VAL A 106 13.90 -4.23 0.38
CA VAL A 106 14.39 -3.14 -0.46
C VAL A 106 15.71 -2.64 0.05
N LYS A 107 16.72 -2.63 -0.82
CA LYS A 107 18.01 -1.99 -0.61
C LYS A 107 17.92 -0.53 -1.03
N SER A 108 18.26 0.37 -0.11
CA SER A 108 18.26 1.82 -0.32
C SER A 108 19.61 2.41 0.05
N GLN A 109 19.90 3.60 -0.47
CA GLN A 109 21.13 4.31 -0.15
C GLN A 109 20.81 5.74 0.31
N CYS A 110 21.17 6.03 1.56
CA CYS A 110 21.17 7.38 2.08
C CYS A 110 22.47 8.07 1.63
N GLN A 111 22.34 9.14 0.85
CA GLN A 111 23.44 9.97 0.39
C GLN A 111 23.21 11.41 0.88
N PRO A 112 23.60 11.74 2.12
CA PRO A 112 23.45 13.10 2.65
C PRO A 112 24.17 14.15 1.80
N ASP A 113 25.35 13.81 1.27
CA ASP A 113 26.12 14.62 0.33
C ASP A 113 26.66 13.70 -0.80
N PRO A 114 26.23 13.87 -2.06
CA PRO A 114 26.67 13.04 -3.18
C PRO A 114 28.18 13.09 -3.48
N GLN A 115 28.92 14.06 -2.95
CA GLN A 115 30.37 14.15 -3.16
C GLN A 115 31.17 13.50 -2.03
N LYS A 116 30.51 13.06 -0.95
CA LYS A 116 31.18 12.56 0.26
C LYS A 116 30.73 11.14 0.60
N GLU A 117 31.19 10.18 -0.18
CA GLU A 117 30.80 8.76 -0.09
C GLU A 117 31.02 8.11 1.30
N LYS A 118 31.96 8.63 2.10
CA LYS A 118 32.18 8.17 3.49
C LYS A 118 31.01 8.50 4.42
N SER A 119 30.17 9.45 4.03
CA SER A 119 28.93 9.84 4.71
C SER A 119 27.70 9.13 4.17
N TRP A 120 27.86 8.17 3.24
CA TRP A 120 26.74 7.40 2.71
C TRP A 120 26.44 6.20 3.60
N LEU A 121 25.18 5.76 3.56
CA LEU A 121 24.73 4.58 4.29
C LEU A 121 23.80 3.75 3.41
N GLU A 122 24.18 2.50 3.18
CA GLU A 122 23.28 1.48 2.67
C GLU A 122 22.40 0.97 3.82
N PHE A 123 21.11 0.84 3.57
CA PHE A 123 20.18 0.25 4.51
C PHE A 123 19.10 -0.53 3.75
N TYR A 124 18.40 -1.38 4.48
CA TYR A 124 17.36 -2.24 3.96
C TYR A 124 16.05 -1.96 4.69
N SER A 125 14.95 -1.91 3.94
CA SER A 125 13.60 -1.94 4.50
C SER A 125 12.96 -3.30 4.18
N LEU A 126 12.56 -4.03 5.20
CA LEU A 126 11.94 -5.34 5.08
C LEU A 126 10.47 -5.25 5.51
N TYR A 127 9.57 -5.52 4.57
CA TYR A 127 8.12 -5.59 4.80
C TYR A 127 7.71 -7.05 4.77
N MET A 128 7.25 -7.61 5.90
CA MET A 128 6.83 -9.00 6.03
C MET A 128 5.33 -9.11 6.33
N HIS A 129 4.78 -10.30 6.06
CA HIS A 129 3.37 -10.62 6.25
C HIS A 129 2.44 -9.83 5.32
N LEU A 130 2.87 -9.50 4.11
CA LEU A 130 2.01 -8.87 3.11
C LEU A 130 0.92 -9.84 2.61
N ALA A 131 -0.18 -9.33 2.08
CA ALA A 131 -1.28 -10.14 1.54
C ALA A 131 -0.82 -11.04 0.39
N PRO A 132 -1.27 -12.31 0.31
CA PRO A 132 -0.97 -13.20 -0.80
C PRO A 132 -1.68 -12.76 -2.09
N VAL A 133 -1.26 -13.31 -3.23
CA VAL A 133 -1.78 -12.96 -4.57
C VAL A 133 -3.31 -13.12 -4.67
N LYS A 134 -3.89 -14.16 -4.06
CA LYS A 134 -5.33 -14.43 -4.11
C LYS A 134 -6.20 -13.43 -3.34
N ASP A 135 -5.65 -12.67 -2.42
CA ASP A 135 -6.42 -11.66 -1.67
C ASP A 135 -6.67 -10.39 -2.50
N TYR A 136 -5.89 -10.18 -3.56
CA TYR A 136 -6.10 -9.05 -4.46
C TYR A 136 -7.31 -9.31 -5.37
N PRO A 137 -8.40 -8.53 -5.26
CA PRO A 137 -9.60 -8.78 -6.03
C PRO A 137 -9.37 -8.51 -7.52
N ALA A 138 -10.03 -9.31 -8.36
CA ALA A 138 -10.18 -9.00 -9.76
C ALA A 138 -11.07 -7.76 -9.94
N SER A 139 -10.62 -6.83 -10.77
CA SER A 139 -11.32 -5.62 -11.16
C SER A 139 -11.63 -5.71 -12.65
N LEU A 140 -12.88 -5.45 -13.03
CA LEU A 140 -13.25 -5.41 -14.44
C LEU A 140 -12.52 -4.26 -15.13
N CYS A 141 -11.85 -4.58 -16.23
CA CYS A 141 -11.20 -3.61 -17.08
C CYS A 141 -12.12 -3.24 -18.24
N TYR A 142 -12.12 -1.96 -18.60
CA TYR A 142 -12.83 -1.44 -19.75
C TYR A 142 -11.88 -0.63 -20.61
N LYS A 143 -12.22 -0.56 -21.90
CA LYS A 143 -11.49 0.21 -22.90
C LYS A 143 -12.46 1.13 -23.64
N VAL A 144 -12.02 2.34 -23.93
CA VAL A 144 -12.78 3.27 -24.79
C VAL A 144 -12.79 2.74 -26.22
N ARG A 145 -13.99 2.56 -26.79
CA ARG A 145 -14.17 2.06 -28.16
C ARG A 145 -13.49 2.96 -29.20
N ALA A 146 -13.06 2.35 -30.31
CA ALA A 146 -12.49 3.09 -31.43
C ALA A 146 -13.44 4.17 -31.96
N GLY A 147 -12.90 5.34 -32.33
CA GLY A 147 -13.69 6.46 -32.84
C GLY A 147 -14.33 7.37 -31.78
N HIS A 148 -14.24 7.02 -30.49
CA HIS A 148 -14.74 7.85 -29.39
C HIS A 148 -13.62 8.64 -28.71
N SER A 149 -13.91 9.89 -28.33
CA SER A 149 -13.00 10.75 -27.58
C SER A 149 -13.74 11.82 -26.80
N GLY A 150 -13.04 12.55 -25.92
CA GLY A 150 -13.64 13.62 -25.13
C GLY A 150 -14.57 13.13 -24.02
N ILE A 151 -14.44 11.87 -23.60
CA ILE A 151 -15.26 11.30 -22.53
C ILE A 151 -14.72 11.82 -21.20
N LEU A 152 -15.41 12.81 -20.63
CA LEU A 152 -14.94 13.50 -19.43
C LEU A 152 -15.00 12.60 -18.21
N LEU A 153 -13.89 12.59 -17.48
CA LEU A 153 -13.84 12.02 -16.13
C LEU A 153 -14.61 12.93 -15.17
N ARG A 154 -15.18 12.34 -14.12
CA ARG A 154 -15.88 13.06 -13.05
C ARG A 154 -15.14 12.88 -11.74
N LYS A 155 -15.20 13.91 -10.90
CA LYS A 155 -14.51 13.92 -9.60
C LYS A 155 -15.05 12.80 -8.73
N TYR A 156 -14.14 12.11 -8.05
CA TYR A 156 -14.47 11.25 -6.94
C TYR A 156 -14.40 12.03 -5.62
N THR A 157 -15.37 11.81 -4.75
CA THR A 157 -15.39 12.31 -3.37
C THR A 157 -15.76 11.14 -2.47
N SER A 158 -14.96 10.89 -1.42
CA SER A 158 -15.23 9.80 -0.46
C SER A 158 -16.65 9.90 0.10
N GLY A 159 -17.36 8.76 0.13
CA GLY A 159 -18.76 8.67 0.56
C GLY A 159 -19.80 9.08 -0.49
N GLN A 160 -19.41 9.71 -1.61
CA GLN A 160 -20.33 10.02 -2.71
C GLN A 160 -20.45 8.82 -3.67
N ASN A 161 -21.19 7.81 -3.23
CA ASN A 161 -21.45 6.60 -4.02
C ASN A 161 -22.76 6.73 -4.83
N GLY A 162 -22.80 6.06 -5.99
CA GLY A 162 -24.00 6.02 -6.82
C GLY A 162 -25.06 5.06 -6.28
N LEU A 163 -26.26 5.11 -6.87
CA LEU A 163 -27.30 4.12 -6.59
C LEU A 163 -26.79 2.72 -6.97
N PRO A 164 -27.09 1.67 -6.17
CA PRO A 164 -26.82 0.30 -6.55
C PRO A 164 -27.53 -0.07 -7.86
N GLU A 165 -26.95 -0.98 -8.64
CA GLU A 165 -27.56 -1.47 -9.89
C GLU A 165 -28.94 -2.13 -9.68
N THR A 166 -29.18 -2.68 -8.49
CA THR A 166 -30.45 -3.32 -8.13
C THR A 166 -31.59 -2.34 -7.87
N GLN A 167 -31.29 -1.04 -7.77
CA GLN A 167 -32.29 -0.01 -7.47
C GLN A 167 -32.61 0.80 -8.72
N GLU A 168 -33.91 0.89 -9.06
CA GLU A 168 -34.37 1.53 -10.30
C GLU A 168 -34.46 3.06 -10.22
N SER A 169 -34.63 3.62 -9.02
CA SER A 169 -34.76 5.06 -8.79
C SER A 169 -34.28 5.49 -7.40
N GLY A 170 -33.91 6.76 -7.26
CA GLY A 170 -33.57 7.38 -5.99
C GLY A 170 -33.70 8.89 -6.08
N ASP A 171 -33.33 9.60 -5.02
CA ASP A 171 -33.38 11.07 -5.01
C ASP A 171 -32.41 11.67 -6.06
N PRO A 172 -32.91 12.39 -7.08
CA PRO A 172 -32.07 12.96 -8.13
C PRO A 172 -31.05 13.99 -7.64
N VAL A 173 -31.30 14.64 -6.50
CA VAL A 173 -30.38 15.61 -5.89
C VAL A 173 -29.21 14.89 -5.24
N ILE A 174 -29.48 13.81 -4.50
CA ILE A 174 -28.45 13.02 -3.81
C ILE A 174 -27.58 12.27 -4.81
N TYR A 175 -28.21 11.66 -5.82
CA TYR A 175 -27.52 10.83 -6.82
C TYR A 175 -27.21 11.57 -8.12
N GLN A 176 -27.09 12.89 -8.06
CA GLN A 176 -26.63 13.69 -9.20
C GLN A 176 -25.19 13.29 -9.56
N ALA A 177 -24.91 13.13 -10.85
CA ALA A 177 -23.58 12.77 -11.33
C ALA A 177 -22.52 13.80 -10.89
N PRO A 178 -21.40 13.36 -10.30
CA PRO A 178 -20.36 14.25 -9.78
C PRO A 178 -19.82 15.22 -10.85
N PRO A 179 -19.29 16.39 -10.47
CA PRO A 179 -18.82 17.38 -11.42
C PRO A 179 -17.70 16.83 -12.31
N LYS A 180 -17.70 17.24 -13.57
CA LYS A 180 -16.66 16.88 -14.55
C LYS A 180 -15.31 17.46 -14.14
N THR A 181 -14.25 16.73 -14.45
CA THR A 181 -12.86 17.22 -14.35
C THR A 181 -12.45 17.85 -15.69
N ARG A 182 -11.18 18.30 -15.78
CA ARG A 182 -10.58 18.73 -17.04
C ARG A 182 -10.02 17.56 -17.87
N ASN A 183 -9.96 16.37 -17.27
CA ASN A 183 -9.37 15.19 -17.89
C ASN A 183 -10.45 14.45 -18.67
N SER A 184 -10.08 13.93 -19.84
CA SER A 184 -10.97 13.17 -20.71
C SER A 184 -10.25 11.97 -21.29
N LEU A 185 -11.02 10.91 -21.54
CA LEU A 185 -10.53 9.72 -22.21
C LEU A 185 -10.67 9.83 -23.73
N LYS A 186 -9.79 9.12 -24.43
CA LYS A 186 -9.77 8.91 -25.89
C LYS A 186 -9.80 7.41 -26.21
N ALA A 187 -10.09 7.10 -27.47
CA ALA A 187 -10.09 5.74 -27.99
C ALA A 187 -8.82 4.97 -27.58
N GLY A 188 -9.02 3.75 -27.08
CA GLY A 188 -7.95 2.87 -26.60
C GLY A 188 -7.52 3.10 -25.15
N ASP A 189 -7.93 4.19 -24.48
CA ASP A 189 -7.65 4.36 -23.06
C ASP A 189 -8.32 3.24 -22.25
N ARG A 190 -7.57 2.66 -21.32
CA ARG A 190 -8.01 1.56 -20.45
C ARG A 190 -8.15 2.02 -19.00
N PHE A 191 -9.08 1.43 -18.29
CA PHE A 191 -9.31 1.72 -16.87
C PHE A 191 -9.92 0.51 -16.16
N ALA A 192 -9.54 0.33 -14.89
CA ALA A 192 -10.08 -0.73 -14.04
C ALA A 192 -11.12 -0.17 -13.08
N SER A 193 -12.29 -0.81 -13.03
CA SER A 193 -13.40 -0.43 -12.17
C SER A 193 -13.36 -1.19 -10.85
N SER A 194 -13.36 -0.45 -9.74
CA SER A 194 -13.45 -1.03 -8.39
C SER A 194 -14.90 -1.29 -7.96
N CYS A 195 -15.83 -0.44 -8.41
CA CYS A 195 -17.26 -0.62 -8.21
C CYS A 195 -18.06 0.17 -9.25
N THR A 196 -19.35 -0.13 -9.36
CA THR A 196 -20.30 0.64 -10.18
C THR A 196 -21.25 1.44 -9.30
N GLY A 197 -21.78 2.52 -9.86
CA GLY A 197 -22.79 3.34 -9.23
C GLY A 197 -23.60 4.07 -10.29
N ARG A 198 -24.93 4.12 -10.11
CA ARG A 198 -25.81 4.83 -11.02
C ARG A 198 -26.02 6.27 -10.56
N PHE A 199 -25.91 7.20 -11.49
CA PHE A 199 -26.08 8.63 -11.23
C PHE A 199 -26.97 9.30 -12.27
N TYR A 200 -27.75 10.29 -11.82
CA TYR A 200 -28.56 11.12 -12.69
C TYR A 200 -27.67 12.11 -13.45
N VAL A 201 -27.78 12.10 -14.77
CA VAL A 201 -27.12 13.04 -15.67
C VAL A 201 -28.18 13.91 -16.32
N THR A 202 -28.14 15.21 -16.00
CA THR A 202 -29.09 16.19 -16.53
C THR A 202 -28.53 16.82 -17.81
N ARG A 203 -29.33 16.80 -18.88
CA ARG A 203 -29.07 17.50 -20.14
C ARG A 203 -30.32 18.29 -20.52
N GLY A 204 -30.27 19.61 -20.37
CA GLY A 204 -31.46 20.47 -20.52
C GLY A 204 -32.52 20.08 -19.49
N GLU A 205 -33.74 19.81 -19.95
CA GLU A 205 -34.87 19.41 -19.09
C GLU A 205 -34.92 17.90 -18.81
N GLN A 206 -34.09 17.09 -19.48
CA GLN A 206 -34.08 15.64 -19.33
C GLN A 206 -33.04 15.20 -18.29
N SER A 207 -33.47 14.37 -17.35
CA SER A 207 -32.59 13.68 -16.39
C SER A 207 -32.63 12.18 -16.68
N THR A 208 -31.48 11.58 -16.88
CA THR A 208 -31.36 10.14 -17.16
C THR A 208 -30.43 9.49 -16.16
N LEU A 209 -30.86 8.36 -15.61
CA LEU A 209 -30.05 7.56 -14.70
C LEU A 209 -29.08 6.70 -15.51
N MET A 210 -27.78 6.95 -15.36
CA MET A 210 -26.71 6.29 -16.12
C MET A 210 -25.76 5.55 -15.18
N THR A 211 -25.22 4.42 -15.63
CA THR A 211 -24.21 3.66 -14.89
C THR A 211 -22.83 4.26 -15.08
N PHE A 212 -22.14 4.47 -13.97
CA PHE A 212 -20.74 4.87 -13.93
C PHE A 212 -19.91 3.80 -13.19
N GLY A 213 -18.65 3.69 -13.59
CA GLY A 213 -17.63 2.96 -12.84
C GLY A 213 -16.81 3.93 -12.02
N LEU A 214 -16.52 3.59 -10.77
CA LEU A 214 -15.42 4.18 -10.02
C LEU A 214 -14.15 3.50 -10.50
N VAL A 215 -13.27 4.25 -11.14
CA VAL A 215 -12.16 3.70 -11.91
C VAL A 215 -10.82 4.31 -11.54
N ARG A 216 -9.77 3.53 -11.72
CA ARG A 216 -8.39 4.00 -11.83
C ARG A 216 -7.94 3.83 -13.28
N LEU A 217 -7.34 4.87 -13.85
CA LEU A 217 -6.79 4.81 -15.21
C LEU A 217 -5.59 3.87 -15.24
N LEU A 218 -5.47 3.08 -16.29
CA LEU A 218 -4.34 2.17 -16.45
C LEU A 218 -3.25 2.81 -17.31
N ASN A 219 -2.01 2.65 -16.87
CA ASN A 219 -0.84 2.72 -17.73
C ASN A 219 -0.33 1.28 -17.91
N GLU A 220 -0.52 0.72 -19.10
CA GLU A 220 -0.37 -0.72 -19.37
C GLU A 220 -1.29 -1.56 -18.46
N GLU A 221 -0.72 -2.25 -17.46
CA GLU A 221 -1.43 -3.06 -16.46
C GLU A 221 -1.41 -2.42 -15.04
N THR A 222 -0.73 -1.28 -14.89
CA THR A 222 -0.61 -0.60 -13.60
C THR A 222 -1.70 0.46 -13.45
N ALA A 223 -2.50 0.35 -12.39
CA ALA A 223 -3.49 1.35 -12.05
C ALA A 223 -2.85 2.59 -11.43
N GLY A 224 -3.28 3.77 -11.87
CA GLY A 224 -2.92 5.04 -11.26
C GLY A 224 -3.51 5.20 -9.85
N ASN A 225 -2.95 6.11 -9.07
CA ASN A 225 -3.38 6.33 -7.68
C ASN A 225 -4.72 7.09 -7.57
N GLU A 226 -5.09 7.84 -8.60
CA GLU A 226 -6.29 8.68 -8.59
C GLU A 226 -7.53 7.91 -9.06
N GLN A 227 -8.65 8.20 -8.40
CA GLN A 227 -9.95 7.63 -8.73
C GLN A 227 -10.86 8.65 -9.41
N TYR A 228 -11.66 8.15 -10.36
CA TYR A 228 -12.58 8.94 -11.15
C TYR A 228 -13.89 8.19 -11.35
N TRP A 229 -14.98 8.93 -11.49
CA TRP A 229 -16.20 8.37 -12.04
C TRP A 229 -16.20 8.53 -13.56
N VAL A 230 -16.44 7.44 -14.29
CA VAL A 230 -16.57 7.45 -15.76
C VAL A 230 -17.81 6.67 -16.19
N THR A 231 -18.48 7.13 -17.24
CA THR A 231 -19.65 6.42 -17.78
C THR A 231 -19.24 5.03 -18.27
N LEU A 232 -20.06 4.02 -18.02
CA LEU A 232 -19.92 2.67 -18.57
C LEU A 232 -20.95 2.39 -19.67
N ASP A 233 -21.41 3.45 -20.36
CA ASP A 233 -22.28 3.33 -21.52
C ASP A 233 -21.68 2.34 -22.55
N PRO A 234 -22.39 1.25 -22.90
CA PRO A 234 -21.88 0.21 -23.78
C PRO A 234 -21.64 0.69 -25.22
N THR A 235 -22.20 1.85 -25.60
CA THR A 235 -21.90 2.50 -26.89
C THR A 235 -20.55 3.19 -26.91
N LEU A 236 -19.98 3.53 -25.74
CA LEU A 236 -18.71 4.24 -25.59
C LEU A 236 -17.58 3.33 -25.11
N MET A 237 -17.91 2.34 -24.28
CA MET A 237 -16.97 1.47 -23.60
C MET A 237 -17.18 0.00 -23.98
N GLU A 238 -16.11 -0.78 -23.93
CA GLU A 238 -16.17 -2.23 -24.06
C GLU A 238 -15.38 -2.93 -22.93
N PRO A 239 -15.84 -4.10 -22.46
CA PRO A 239 -15.07 -4.92 -21.53
C PRO A 239 -13.72 -5.32 -22.15
N ASP A 240 -12.69 -5.31 -21.33
CA ASP A 240 -11.30 -5.57 -21.73
C ASP A 240 -10.60 -6.48 -20.70
N GLY A 241 -11.33 -7.50 -20.24
CA GLY A 241 -10.86 -8.50 -19.29
C GLY A 241 -10.91 -8.07 -17.83
N GLU A 242 -10.13 -8.74 -17.00
CA GLU A 242 -10.00 -8.49 -15.57
C GLU A 242 -8.54 -8.30 -15.20
N ILE A 243 -8.28 -7.40 -14.26
CA ILE A 243 -6.94 -7.17 -13.70
C ILE A 243 -6.99 -7.12 -12.17
N GLN A 244 -5.87 -7.35 -11.50
CA GLN A 244 -5.75 -7.11 -10.07
C GLN A 244 -5.23 -5.69 -9.83
N ALA A 245 -6.08 -4.68 -10.03
CA ALA A 245 -5.70 -3.27 -10.06
C ALA A 245 -5.04 -2.76 -8.76
N LEU A 246 -5.35 -3.39 -7.63
CA LEU A 246 -4.76 -3.05 -6.32
C LEU A 246 -3.38 -3.69 -6.10
N MET A 247 -3.00 -4.66 -6.93
CA MET A 247 -1.70 -5.32 -6.80
C MET A 247 -0.58 -4.38 -7.25
N PRO A 248 0.42 -4.12 -6.39
CA PRO A 248 1.50 -3.20 -6.73
C PRO A 248 2.35 -3.74 -7.88
N ALA A 249 2.93 -2.82 -8.68
CA ALA A 249 3.63 -3.16 -9.91
C ALA A 249 4.76 -4.20 -9.72
N TRP A 250 5.53 -4.12 -8.62
CA TRP A 250 6.58 -5.10 -8.34
C TRP A 250 6.02 -6.51 -8.09
N MET A 251 4.85 -6.60 -7.45
CA MET A 251 4.19 -7.87 -7.15
C MET A 251 3.53 -8.45 -8.39
N GLN A 252 2.99 -7.61 -9.28
CA GLN A 252 2.52 -8.04 -10.60
C GLN A 252 3.66 -8.65 -11.43
N LYS A 253 4.83 -8.00 -11.45
CA LYS A 253 6.05 -8.53 -12.09
C LYS A 253 6.47 -9.86 -11.47
N ALA A 254 6.52 -9.94 -10.14
CA ALA A 254 6.83 -11.18 -9.42
C ALA A 254 5.84 -12.30 -9.76
N LYS A 255 4.54 -12.00 -9.80
CA LYS A 255 3.46 -12.94 -10.18
C LYS A 255 3.64 -13.43 -11.62
N ALA A 256 4.01 -12.55 -12.55
CA ALA A 256 4.24 -12.91 -13.95
C ALA A 256 5.40 -13.91 -14.13
N LYS A 257 6.38 -13.93 -13.21
CA LYS A 257 7.44 -14.96 -13.18
C LYS A 257 6.92 -16.35 -12.78
N GLY A 258 5.73 -16.43 -12.16
CA GLY A 258 5.06 -17.70 -11.82
C GLY A 258 5.70 -18.50 -10.69
N VAL A 259 6.63 -17.90 -9.93
CA VAL A 259 7.28 -18.56 -8.78
C VAL A 259 6.67 -18.04 -7.48
N PHE A 260 6.04 -18.95 -6.73
CA PHE A 260 5.38 -18.65 -5.46
C PHE A 260 6.04 -19.40 -4.31
N ASP A 261 5.83 -18.90 -3.09
CA ASP A 261 6.22 -19.54 -1.81
C ASP A 261 7.73 -19.76 -1.63
N GLN A 262 8.55 -19.20 -2.52
CA GLN A 262 10.01 -19.30 -2.52
C GLN A 262 10.65 -17.91 -2.52
N VAL A 263 11.81 -17.79 -1.88
CA VAL A 263 12.61 -16.56 -1.97
C VAL A 263 13.16 -16.43 -3.37
N GLN A 264 13.01 -15.25 -3.94
CA GLN A 264 13.60 -14.85 -5.20
C GLN A 264 14.56 -13.70 -4.92
N ALA A 265 15.73 -13.73 -5.55
CA ALA A 265 16.63 -12.59 -5.54
C ALA A 265 16.02 -11.48 -6.41
N GLY A 266 15.99 -10.27 -5.86
CA GLY A 266 15.83 -9.08 -6.66
C GLY A 266 17.19 -8.67 -7.22
N GLY A 267 17.25 -8.33 -8.51
CA GLY A 267 18.49 -7.96 -9.17
C GLY A 267 18.75 -6.45 -9.10
N GLU A 268 20.01 -6.03 -9.27
CA GLU A 268 20.38 -4.62 -9.52
C GLU A 268 20.00 -4.16 -10.94
N THR A 269 18.78 -4.51 -11.37
CA THR A 269 18.23 -4.18 -12.69
C THR A 269 17.15 -3.12 -12.53
N GLU A 270 16.95 -2.29 -13.56
CA GLU A 270 15.86 -1.30 -13.61
C GLU A 270 14.47 -1.92 -13.36
N GLU A 271 14.29 -3.22 -13.65
CA GLU A 271 13.07 -3.98 -13.36
C GLU A 271 12.57 -3.82 -11.92
N TRP A 272 13.51 -3.78 -10.95
CA TRP A 272 13.24 -3.88 -9.51
C TRP A 272 13.39 -2.56 -8.76
N GLN A 273 13.53 -1.45 -9.48
CA GLN A 273 13.54 -0.13 -8.87
C GLN A 273 12.15 0.23 -8.33
N VAL A 274 12.14 0.79 -7.13
CA VAL A 274 10.94 1.27 -6.43
C VAL A 274 11.18 2.68 -5.92
N SER A 275 10.10 3.45 -5.76
CA SER A 275 10.17 4.85 -5.37
C SER A 275 9.42 5.10 -4.07
N ALA A 276 9.92 6.05 -3.27
CA ALA A 276 9.29 6.44 -2.02
C ALA A 276 7.85 6.91 -2.26
N GLY A 277 6.92 6.35 -1.48
CA GLY A 277 5.49 6.63 -1.54
C GLY A 277 4.71 5.79 -2.55
N THR A 278 5.35 4.93 -3.35
CA THR A 278 4.62 3.99 -4.20
C THR A 278 4.15 2.76 -3.39
N PRO A 279 3.06 2.08 -3.82
CA PRO A 279 2.51 0.94 -3.10
C PRO A 279 3.49 -0.23 -2.92
N VAL A 280 3.64 -0.69 -1.69
CA VAL A 280 4.32 -1.95 -1.31
C VAL A 280 3.37 -3.13 -1.41
N GLY A 281 2.12 -2.95 -0.98
CA GLY A 281 1.12 -4.01 -0.87
C GLY A 281 0.15 -3.75 0.27
N PHE A 282 -0.63 -4.77 0.62
CA PHE A 282 -1.59 -4.74 1.72
C PHE A 282 -1.18 -5.72 2.83
N MET A 283 -1.74 -5.56 4.02
CA MET A 283 -1.54 -6.45 5.17
C MET A 283 -2.10 -7.85 4.87
N GLY A 284 -1.33 -8.88 5.21
CA GLY A 284 -1.79 -10.26 5.19
C GLY A 284 -2.44 -10.64 6.51
N CYS A 285 -3.35 -11.60 6.45
CA CYS A 285 -3.96 -12.22 7.61
C CYS A 285 -3.01 -13.26 8.23
N GLU A 286 -2.87 -13.21 9.54
CA GLU A 286 -2.27 -14.28 10.33
C GLU A 286 -3.26 -14.76 11.38
N GLU A 287 -3.41 -16.07 11.46
CA GLU A 287 -4.17 -16.77 12.48
C GLU A 287 -3.18 -17.38 13.48
N TYR A 288 -3.38 -17.12 14.76
CA TYR A 288 -2.49 -17.58 15.81
C TYR A 288 -3.26 -18.11 17.03
N PRO A 289 -2.62 -18.92 17.88
CA PRO A 289 -3.23 -19.41 19.12
C PRO A 289 -3.71 -18.27 20.02
N GLY A 290 -5.00 -18.26 20.38
CA GLY A 290 -5.56 -17.29 21.31
C GLY A 290 -5.14 -17.53 22.76
N LYS A 291 -5.39 -16.53 23.61
CA LYS A 291 -4.99 -16.57 25.04
C LYS A 291 -5.68 -17.66 25.88
N GLU A 292 -6.85 -18.14 25.44
CA GLU A 292 -7.63 -19.18 26.13
C GLU A 292 -7.89 -20.44 25.26
N GLY A 293 -7.48 -21.61 25.75
CA GLY A 293 -7.95 -22.91 25.25
C GLY A 293 -7.62 -23.24 23.77
N SER A 294 -8.66 -23.58 23.00
CA SER A 294 -8.64 -23.92 21.57
C SER A 294 -9.08 -22.76 20.68
N GLN A 295 -9.20 -21.55 21.23
CA GLN A 295 -9.55 -20.37 20.45
C GLN A 295 -8.38 -19.95 19.56
N THR A 296 -8.73 -19.51 18.36
CA THR A 296 -7.82 -18.98 17.37
C THR A 296 -8.14 -17.49 17.24
N GLU A 297 -7.12 -16.66 17.36
CA GLU A 297 -7.21 -15.23 17.07
C GLU A 297 -6.70 -14.99 15.65
N ARG A 298 -7.09 -13.85 15.07
CA ARG A 298 -6.59 -13.42 13.77
C ARG A 298 -6.29 -11.94 13.78
N GLU A 299 -5.31 -11.56 12.99
CA GLU A 299 -4.92 -10.16 12.81
C GLU A 299 -4.49 -9.94 11.35
N TRP A 300 -4.78 -8.77 10.81
CA TRP A 300 -4.14 -8.29 9.59
C TRP A 300 -3.06 -7.30 9.98
N PHE A 301 -1.81 -7.62 9.66
CA PHE A 301 -0.69 -6.75 9.98
C PHE A 301 0.46 -6.86 8.97
N VAL A 302 1.37 -5.91 9.06
CA VAL A 302 2.71 -5.97 8.47
C VAL A 302 3.72 -5.84 9.59
N HIS A 303 4.81 -6.57 9.45
CA HIS A 303 6.01 -6.38 10.26
C HIS A 303 7.05 -5.63 9.43
N LEU A 304 7.44 -4.44 9.89
CA LEU A 304 8.33 -3.55 9.18
C LEU A 304 9.65 -3.34 9.93
N GLU A 305 10.74 -3.78 9.31
CA GLU A 305 12.10 -3.60 9.82
C GLU A 305 12.92 -2.65 8.96
N VAL A 306 13.78 -1.87 9.60
CA VAL A 306 14.86 -1.12 8.95
C VAL A 306 16.18 -1.55 9.55
N LEU A 307 17.06 -2.07 8.71
CA LEU A 307 18.33 -2.66 9.13
C LEU A 307 19.46 -2.22 8.21
N SER A 308 20.68 -2.20 8.73
CA SER A 308 21.87 -1.92 7.94
C SER A 308 23.03 -2.75 8.48
N ALA A 309 23.70 -3.44 7.57
CA ALA A 309 24.96 -4.12 7.82
C ALA A 309 26.13 -3.33 7.17
N ASP A 310 25.91 -2.07 6.79
CA ASP A 310 26.93 -1.26 6.13
C ASP A 310 28.09 -0.98 7.11
N PRO A 311 29.34 -1.39 6.78
CA PRO A 311 30.48 -1.15 7.65
C PRO A 311 30.77 0.35 7.87
N ARG A 312 30.19 1.25 7.06
CA ARG A 312 30.28 2.70 7.21
C ARG A 312 29.37 3.26 8.30
N MET A 313 28.48 2.46 8.90
CA MET A 313 27.54 2.94 9.93
C MET A 313 28.20 3.80 11.03
N PRO A 314 29.35 3.43 11.63
CA PRO A 314 30.01 4.28 12.62
C PRO A 314 30.45 5.64 12.06
N ALA A 315 30.95 5.67 10.82
CA ALA A 315 31.35 6.92 10.16
C ALA A 315 30.12 7.77 9.77
N PHE A 316 29.05 7.15 9.29
CA PHE A 316 27.79 7.81 9.00
C PHE A 316 27.23 8.54 10.22
N LEU A 317 27.17 7.85 11.37
CA LEU A 317 26.68 8.42 12.64
C LEU A 317 27.66 9.45 13.23
N GLY A 318 28.97 9.20 13.11
CA GLY A 318 30.00 10.10 13.60
C GLY A 318 30.13 11.40 12.80
N ASN A 319 29.65 11.42 11.56
CA ASN A 319 29.67 12.56 10.64
C ASN A 319 31.05 13.27 10.56
N PRO A 320 32.17 12.54 10.30
CA PRO A 320 33.51 13.15 10.24
C PRO A 320 33.65 14.15 9.08
N GLU A 321 32.83 13.98 8.05
CA GLU A 321 32.76 14.81 6.86
C GLU A 321 32.01 16.14 7.07
N GLY A 322 31.48 16.38 8.27
CA GLY A 322 30.82 17.63 8.66
C GLY A 322 29.60 17.95 7.80
N ILE A 323 28.84 16.93 7.38
CA ILE A 323 27.62 17.11 6.58
C ILE A 323 26.65 18.00 7.35
N LYS A 324 26.18 19.06 6.70
CA LYS A 324 25.18 19.98 7.24
C LYS A 324 23.83 19.65 6.60
N GLY A 325 22.81 19.44 7.42
CA GLY A 325 21.43 19.20 7.00
C GLY A 325 20.45 19.67 8.06
N GLU A 326 19.15 19.58 7.77
CA GLU A 326 18.10 19.85 8.75
C GLU A 326 18.21 18.82 9.90
N LYS A 327 18.36 19.30 11.14
CA LYS A 327 18.45 18.43 12.33
C LYS A 327 17.20 17.57 12.43
N ARG A 328 17.34 16.26 12.27
CA ARG A 328 16.32 15.29 12.70
C ARG A 328 16.68 14.87 14.11
N THR A 329 15.83 15.24 15.06
CA THR A 329 16.05 15.02 16.49
C THR A 329 15.66 13.60 16.87
N VAL A 330 16.43 12.99 17.77
CA VAL A 330 15.97 11.82 18.53
C VAL A 330 15.18 12.36 19.71
N ARG A 331 13.87 12.08 19.77
CA ARG A 331 13.09 12.35 20.98
C ARG A 331 13.43 11.30 22.02
N ALA A 332 14.07 11.71 23.10
CA ALA A 332 14.30 10.89 24.29
C ALA A 332 13.55 11.51 25.48
N PRO A 333 12.94 10.71 26.37
CA PRO A 333 12.37 11.22 27.60
C PRO A 333 13.42 11.98 28.42
N LYS A 334 13.01 13.13 28.99
CA LYS A 334 13.88 13.95 29.82
C LYS A 334 14.48 13.11 30.95
N GLY A 335 15.82 13.09 31.06
CA GLY A 335 16.55 12.34 32.08
C GLY A 335 16.99 10.93 31.68
N LYS A 336 16.74 10.48 30.44
CA LYS A 336 17.27 9.20 29.94
C LYS A 336 18.69 9.38 29.39
N ILE A 337 19.60 8.53 29.87
CA ILE A 337 20.96 8.40 29.35
C ILE A 337 20.89 7.55 28.08
N LEU A 338 21.26 8.13 26.95
CA LEU A 338 21.50 7.38 25.71
C LEU A 338 22.90 6.78 25.82
N TYR A 339 23.01 5.45 25.72
CA TYR A 339 24.29 4.77 25.75
C TYR A 339 24.64 4.27 24.35
N THR A 340 25.90 4.47 23.96
CA THR A 340 26.49 3.82 22.78
C THR A 340 27.19 2.56 23.27
N ARG A 341 26.77 1.38 22.83
CA ARG A 341 27.45 0.13 23.16
C ARG A 341 28.82 0.13 22.47
N GLN A 342 29.89 0.34 23.22
CA GLN A 342 31.24 0.11 22.72
C GLN A 342 31.47 -1.40 22.69
N ALA A 343 31.65 -1.97 21.49
CA ALA A 343 32.15 -3.33 21.36
C ALA A 343 33.63 -3.32 21.72
N THR A 344 33.98 -3.85 22.89
CA THR A 344 35.35 -4.30 23.13
C THR A 344 35.57 -5.57 22.32
N ALA A 345 36.53 -5.54 21.41
CA ALA A 345 37.02 -6.74 20.74
C ALA A 345 37.66 -7.65 21.79
N GLU A 346 37.21 -8.90 21.86
CA GLU A 346 37.96 -10.02 22.46
C GLU A 346 38.80 -10.70 21.40
#